data_AF-A0AA41FLR5-F1
#
_entry.id   AF-A0AA41FLR5-F1
#
_cell.length_a   1.000
_cell.length_b   1.000
_cell.length_c   1.000
_cell.angle_alpha   90.00
_cell.angle_beta   90.00
_cell.angle_gamma   90.00
#
_symmetry.space_group_name_H-M   'P 1'
#
loop_
_entity.id
_entity.type
_entity.pdbx_description
1 polymer ?
#
loop_
_entity_poly.entity_id
_entity_poly.type
_entity_poly.pdbx_seq_one_letter_code
_entity_poly.pdbx_strand_id
1 'polypeptide(L)' 'FGIPSMRKTIKEIEVNLAYRWYLGYGLYEDIPHFSTFGKNYTRRFKDTDLFQKIFSRILMEVDACGFLDT' A
#
# COMPACT_ATOMS: atom_id res chain seq x y z
N PHE A 1 -1.30 -15.06 0.11
CA PHE A 1 -1.56 -14.38 -1.17
C PHE A 1 -1.36 -12.89 -0.97
N GLY A 2 -0.33 -12.30 -1.59
CA GLY A 2 -0.06 -10.88 -1.48
C GLY A 2 0.97 -10.48 -2.53
N ILE A 3 0.78 -9.32 -3.17
CA ILE A 3 1.77 -8.79 -4.11
C ILE A 3 2.82 -8.04 -3.28
N PRO A 4 4.09 -8.49 -3.25
CA PRO A 4 5.10 -7.96 -2.34
C PRO A 4 5.63 -6.58 -2.75
N SER A 5 5.19 -6.05 -3.90
CA SER A 5 5.76 -4.86 -4.52
C SER A 5 4.70 -4.04 -5.24
N MET A 6 4.70 -2.73 -4.99
CA MET A 6 3.87 -1.80 -5.76
C MET A 6 4.17 -1.87 -7.26
N ARG A 7 5.43 -2.10 -7.66
CA ARG A 7 5.78 -2.26 -9.08
C ARG A 7 5.12 -3.48 -9.69
N LYS A 8 5.12 -4.59 -8.97
CA LYS A 8 4.41 -5.81 -9.40
C LYS A 8 2.91 -5.58 -9.45
N THR A 9 2.36 -4.79 -8.53
CA THR A 9 0.93 -4.42 -8.53
C THR A 9 0.56 -3.64 -9.80
N ILE A 10 1.37 -2.66 -10.20
CA ILE A 10 1.16 -1.92 -11.47
C ILE A 10 1.19 -2.85 -12.68
N LYS A 11 2.17 -3.75 -12.74
CA LYS A 11 2.26 -4.74 -13.82
C LYS A 11 1.05 -5.66 -13.89
N GLU A 12 0.49 -6.04 -12.74
CA GLU A 12 -0.73 -6.85 -12.67
C GLU A 12 -1.97 -6.07 -13.12
N ILE A 13 -2.09 -4.77 -12.77
CA ILE A 13 -3.21 -3.92 -13.22
C ILE A 13 -3.18 -3.72 -14.75
N GLU A 14 -2.00 -3.73 -15.37
CA GLU A 14 -1.86 -3.64 -16.83
C GLU A 14 -2.53 -4.81 -17.55
N VAL A 15 -2.47 -6.02 -16.99
CA VAL A 15 -2.98 -7.26 -17.62
C VAL A 15 -4.31 -7.75 -17.06
N ASN A 16 -4.70 -7.29 -15.86
CA ASN A 16 -5.86 -7.79 -15.15
C ASN A 16 -6.94 -6.72 -14.97
N LEU A 17 -8.07 -6.95 -15.65
CA LEU A 17 -9.23 -6.07 -15.62
C LEU A 17 -9.88 -5.95 -14.24
N ALA A 18 -9.85 -7.00 -13.42
CA ALA A 18 -10.46 -6.98 -12.09
C ALA A 18 -9.75 -5.96 -11.17
N TYR A 19 -8.42 -5.82 -11.28
CA TYR A 19 -7.69 -4.82 -10.52
C TYR A 19 -7.97 -3.39 -11.01
N ARG A 20 -8.16 -3.19 -12.31
CA ARG A 20 -8.60 -1.88 -12.85
C ARG A 20 -9.97 -1.50 -12.31
N TRP A 21 -10.93 -2.43 -12.38
CA TRP A 21 -12.28 -2.22 -11.85
C TRP A 21 -12.27 -1.90 -10.35
N TYR A 22 -11.51 -2.68 -9.56
CA TYR A 22 -11.40 -2.46 -8.12
C TYR A 22 -10.82 -1.08 -7.77
N LEU A 23 -9.87 -0.58 -8.56
CA LEU A 23 -9.23 0.73 -8.37
C LEU A 23 -9.97 1.88 -9.06
N GLY A 24 -11.05 1.59 -9.80
CA GLY A 24 -11.84 2.59 -10.52
C GLY A 24 -11.20 3.11 -11.82
N TYR A 25 -10.20 2.42 -12.38
CA TYR A 25 -9.58 2.78 -13.65
C TYR A 25 -10.36 2.22 -14.83
N GLY A 26 -10.50 3.03 -15.88
CA GLY A 26 -11.05 2.59 -17.17
C GLY A 26 -10.15 1.61 -17.92
N LEU A 27 -10.73 0.92 -18.91
CA LEU A 27 -9.99 0.03 -19.82
C LEU A 27 -8.90 0.75 -20.63
N TYR A 28 -9.22 1.98 -21.06
CA TYR A 28 -8.35 2.81 -21.90
C TYR A 28 -7.60 3.89 -21.10
N GLU A 29 -7.76 3.89 -19.78
CA GLU A 29 -7.12 4.88 -18.92
C GLU A 29 -5.71 4.42 -18.56
N ASP A 30 -4.75 5.34 -18.70
CA ASP A 30 -3.36 5.07 -18.36
C ASP A 30 -3.19 4.91 -16.85
N ILE A 31 -2.52 3.84 -16.45
CA ILE A 31 -2.20 3.60 -15.04
C ILE A 31 -1.03 4.51 -14.66
N PRO A 32 -1.11 5.24 -13.54
CA PRO A 32 -0.01 6.07 -13.10
C PRO A 32 1.21 5.24 -12.75
N HIS A 33 2.39 5.79 -13.02
CA HIS A 33 3.66 5.17 -12.65
C HIS A 33 3.71 4.85 -11.15
N PHE A 34 4.33 3.72 -10.77
CA PHE A 34 4.31 3.20 -9.38
C PHE A 34 4.73 4.24 -8.32
N SER A 35 5.63 5.18 -8.66
CA SER A 35 6.09 6.23 -7.75
C SER A 35 5.02 7.27 -7.40
N THR A 36 3.98 7.38 -8.22
CA THR A 36 2.83 8.27 -8.01
C THR A 36 2.08 7.88 -6.75
N PHE A 37 1.92 6.58 -6.50
CA PHE A 37 1.28 6.09 -5.27
C PHE A 37 2.06 6.49 -4.03
N GLY A 38 3.40 6.32 -4.04
CA GLY A 38 4.27 6.75 -2.94
C GLY A 38 4.10 8.23 -2.62
N LYS A 39 4.15 9.09 -3.64
CA LYS A 39 3.92 10.54 -3.47
C LYS A 39 2.50 10.86 -2.99
N ASN A 40 1.50 10.12 -3.47
CA ASN A 40 0.11 10.27 -3.04
C ASN A 40 -0.05 9.93 -1.55
N TYR A 41 0.54 8.83 -1.08
CA TYR A 41 0.51 8.46 0.34
C TYR A 41 1.09 9.57 1.21
N THR A 42 2.29 10.06 0.89
CA THR A 42 2.93 11.15 1.63
C THR A 42 2.07 12.42 1.64
N ARG A 43 1.42 12.76 0.52
CA ARG A 43 0.57 13.95 0.44
C ARG A 43 -0.77 13.78 1.16
N ARG A 44 -1.43 12.64 1.02
CA ARG A 44 -2.77 12.36 1.54
C ARG A 44 -2.77 12.19 3.06
N PHE A 45 -1.71 11.59 3.58
CA PHE A 45 -1.53 11.35 5.01
C PHE A 45 -0.50 12.31 5.62
N LYS A 46 -0.17 13.38 4.90
CA LYS A 46 0.65 14.46 5.43
C LYS A 46 -0.04 15.02 6.68
N ASP A 47 0.74 15.30 7.70
CA ASP A 47 0.26 15.87 8.96
C ASP A 47 -0.69 14.94 9.75
N THR A 48 -0.76 13.66 9.38
CA THR A 48 -1.44 12.61 10.16
C THR A 48 -0.44 11.71 10.87
N ASP A 49 -0.81 11.22 12.04
CA ASP A 49 -0.03 10.24 12.82
C ASP A 49 -0.42 8.79 12.49
N LEU A 50 -1.14 8.56 11.39
CA LEU A 50 -1.71 7.25 11.03
C LEU A 50 -0.64 6.17 10.91
N PHE A 51 0.47 6.46 10.20
CA PHE A 51 1.56 5.49 10.04
C PHE A 51 2.21 5.15 11.38
N GLN A 52 2.37 6.14 12.26
CA GLN A 52 2.89 5.92 13.60
C GLN A 52 1.94 5.06 14.43
N LYS A 53 0.63 5.33 14.40
CA LYS A 53 -0.38 4.52 15.10
C LYS A 53 -0.39 3.06 14.63
N ILE A 54 -0.35 2.84 13.31
CA ILE A 54 -0.27 1.50 12.72
C ILE A 54 1.00 0.80 13.18
N PHE A 55 2.15 1.48 13.10
CA PHE A 55 3.43 0.93 13.51
C PHE A 55 3.45 0.59 15.01
N SER A 56 3.00 1.49 15.87
CA SER A 56 2.87 1.25 17.31
C SER A 56 1.94 0.07 17.59
N ARG A 57 0.84 -0.08 16.85
CA ARG A 57 -0.05 -1.23 16.99
C ARG A 57 0.63 -2.54 16.65
N ILE A 58 1.38 -2.58 15.56
CA ILE A 58 2.17 -3.76 15.18
C ILE A 58 3.19 -4.09 16.26
N LEU A 59 3.92 -3.09 16.77
CA LEU A 59 4.89 -3.30 17.86
C LEU A 59 4.24 -3.86 19.12
N MET A 60 3.06 -3.34 19.51
CA MET A 60 2.31 -3.88 20.65
C MET A 60 1.90 -5.35 20.43
N GLU A 61 1.56 -5.75 19.21
CA GLU A 61 1.24 -7.15 18.91
C GLU A 61 2.48 -8.04 18.93
N VAL A 62 3.62 -7.56 18.44
CA VAL A 62 4.91 -8.28 18.50
C VAL A 62 5.39 -8.44 19.95
N ASP A 63 5.25 -7.39 20.77
CA ASP A 63 5.55 -7.40 22.20
C ASP A 63 4.66 -8.40 22.96
N ALA A 64 3.35 -8.40 22.68
CA ALA A 64 2.41 -9.36 23.26
C ALA A 64 2.75 -10.82 22.92
N CYS A 65 3.41 -11.06 21.79
CA CYS A 65 3.88 -12.39 21.41
C CYS A 65 5.29 -12.73 21.94
N GLY A 66 5.94 -11.81 22.66
CA GLY A 66 7.26 -12.03 23.27
C GLY A 66 8.41 -12.07 22.25
N PHE A 67 8.24 -11.44 21.08
CA PHE A 67 9.25 -11.41 20.02
C PHE A 67 10.18 -10.20 20.06
N LEU A 68 10.04 -9.33 21.07
CA LEU A 68 10.95 -8.23 21.32
C LEU A 68 11.96 -8.65 22.39
N ASP A 69 13.22 -8.82 21.98
CA ASP A 69 14.33 -8.91 22.93
C ASP A 69 14.60 -7.49 23.46
N THR A 70 14.15 -7.20 24.68
CA THR A 70 14.48 -5.96 25.42
C THR A 70 15.86 -6.02 26.05
#